data_AF-A0AA36J2Q9-F1
#
_entry.id   AF-A0AA36J2Q9-F1
#
_cell.length_a   1.000
_cell.length_b   1.000
_cell.length_c   1.000
_cell.angle_alpha   90.00
_cell.angle_beta   90.00
_cell.angle_gamma   90.00
#
_symmetry.space_group_name_H-M   'P 1'
#
loop_
_entity.id
_entity.type
_entity.pdbx_description
1 polymer ?
#
loop_
_entity_poly.entity_id
_entity_poly.type
_entity_poly.pdbx_seq_one_letter_code
_entity_poly.pdbx_strand_id
1 'polypeptide(L)'
;MAPLAMATLPAFAQTARLGARDVRLAALRDPRLGSRPARPESGQHLSSHFTRLLAGASFAAAFWKRSRQTARAALRATSKADALNSVKEDGYALEKLKDFQSDLEVVKAAVADSGYALQFASEELKDNAEVVKAAIFEQPQSLEHASARLRGDTEVVRLAVAKDGYALRYASPALQEDLDIVHMALAQQGYALTYVAEKLRADPDIVKLALQKSPRALAYAATSLRADKDMVTFAVERDGIALRHASADLQDDPEIVKLAVAQNGASLDYASERLKKESELKDISERSLRRFYRKASFFFKLLALGQLLLRGRIALSRAWRFLRRKPKESE
;
A
#
# COMPACT_ATOMS: atom_id res chain seq x y z
N MET A 1 -42.51 7.54 2.09
CA MET A 1 -42.30 6.38 1.19
C MET A 1 -41.12 6.71 0.27
N ALA A 2 -40.02 5.94 0.38
CA ALA A 2 -38.70 6.02 -0.30
C ALA A 2 -37.92 7.37 -0.16
N PRO A 3 -36.57 7.46 -0.33
CA PRO A 3 -35.61 6.51 -0.97
C PRO A 3 -34.17 6.35 -0.34
N LEU A 4 -33.32 5.45 -0.93
CA LEU A 4 -31.82 5.43 -1.06
C LEU A 4 -30.92 5.33 0.24
N ALA A 5 -29.73 4.69 0.34
CA ALA A 5 -28.70 4.20 -0.58
C ALA A 5 -27.71 3.16 0.05
N MET A 6 -27.21 2.25 -0.81
CA MET A 6 -25.81 1.79 -1.01
C MET A 6 -24.95 1.26 0.16
N ALA A 7 -24.78 -0.07 0.19
CA ALA A 7 -23.68 -0.77 0.85
C ALA A 7 -22.57 -1.10 -0.16
N THR A 8 -21.33 -0.68 0.09
CA THR A 8 -20.14 -1.02 -0.69
C THR A 8 -19.36 -2.14 0.00
N LEU A 9 -19.32 -3.31 -0.64
CA LEU A 9 -18.45 -4.44 -0.31
C LEU A 9 -17.07 -4.27 -0.98
N PRO A 10 -15.96 -4.71 -0.37
CA PRO A 10 -14.66 -4.70 -1.02
C PRO A 10 -14.57 -5.81 -2.09
N ALA A 11 -14.50 -5.38 -3.34
CA ALA A 11 -14.28 -6.21 -4.52
C ALA A 11 -12.83 -6.72 -4.58
N PHE A 12 -12.55 -7.89 -4.00
CA PHE A 12 -11.33 -8.65 -4.32
C PHE A 12 -11.51 -10.18 -4.38
N ALA A 13 -12.74 -10.68 -4.25
CA ALA A 13 -13.02 -12.12 -4.14
C ALA A 13 -13.86 -12.73 -5.30
N GLN A 14 -14.12 -12.01 -6.40
CA GLN A 14 -15.09 -12.47 -7.43
C GLN A 14 -14.60 -12.58 -8.87
N THR A 15 -13.30 -12.46 -9.15
CA THR A 15 -12.74 -12.66 -10.51
C THR A 15 -11.88 -13.91 -10.66
N ALA A 16 -11.92 -14.86 -9.72
CA ALA A 16 -11.17 -16.11 -9.80
C ALA A 16 -12.05 -17.38 -9.67
N ARG A 17 -13.30 -17.33 -10.17
CA ARG A 17 -14.23 -18.49 -10.17
C ARG A 17 -14.71 -18.93 -11.55
N LEU A 18 -14.03 -18.52 -12.62
CA LEU A 18 -14.22 -19.04 -13.97
C LEU A 18 -12.86 -19.24 -14.62
N GLY A 19 -12.44 -20.49 -14.80
CA GLY A 19 -11.21 -20.81 -15.54
C GLY A 19 -10.44 -22.00 -15.00
N ALA A 20 -10.97 -23.21 -15.20
CA ALA A 20 -10.18 -24.45 -15.28
C ALA A 20 -11.00 -25.69 -15.71
N ARG A 21 -12.34 -25.62 -15.80
CA ARG A 21 -13.18 -26.76 -16.21
C ARG A 21 -13.97 -26.59 -17.52
N ASP A 22 -14.17 -25.37 -18.02
CA ASP A 22 -15.02 -25.15 -19.21
C ASP A 22 -14.29 -25.01 -20.56
N VAL A 23 -12.95 -25.02 -20.59
CA VAL A 23 -12.18 -24.98 -21.86
C VAL A 23 -12.04 -26.38 -22.49
N ARG A 24 -12.39 -27.46 -21.77
CA ARG A 24 -12.29 -28.84 -22.29
C ARG A 24 -13.62 -29.46 -22.71
N LEU A 25 -14.74 -28.73 -22.58
CA LEU A 25 -16.08 -29.21 -22.94
C LEU A 25 -16.76 -28.43 -24.09
N ALA A 26 -16.13 -27.38 -24.62
CA ALA A 26 -16.64 -26.61 -25.76
C ALA A 26 -16.05 -27.02 -27.13
N ALA A 27 -15.28 -28.13 -27.21
CA ALA A 27 -14.63 -28.60 -28.44
C ALA A 27 -15.32 -29.81 -29.10
N LEU A 28 -16.61 -30.05 -28.81
CA LEU A 28 -17.41 -31.12 -29.41
C LEU A 28 -18.81 -30.60 -29.77
N ARG A 29 -18.90 -29.75 -30.80
CA ARG A 29 -20.09 -29.53 -31.66
C ARG A 29 -19.85 -28.36 -32.61
N ASP A 30 -19.17 -28.60 -33.73
CA ASP A 30 -19.56 -28.00 -35.01
C ASP A 30 -18.90 -28.77 -36.18
N PRO A 31 -19.65 -29.55 -36.97
CA PRO A 31 -19.15 -30.24 -38.14
C PRO A 31 -19.36 -29.35 -39.38
N ARG A 32 -18.63 -28.23 -39.51
CA ARG A 32 -18.66 -27.44 -40.75
C ARG A 32 -17.57 -26.37 -40.91
N LEU A 33 -16.30 -26.69 -40.61
CA LEU A 33 -15.16 -25.94 -41.16
C LEU A 33 -14.04 -26.91 -41.53
N GLY A 34 -14.01 -27.28 -42.80
CA GLY A 34 -12.86 -27.93 -43.40
C GLY A 34 -11.69 -26.96 -43.57
N SER A 35 -10.51 -27.55 -43.78
CA SER A 35 -9.20 -26.94 -44.11
C SER A 35 -8.26 -26.76 -42.91
N ARG A 36 -7.29 -27.68 -42.80
CA ARG A 36 -6.02 -27.48 -42.08
C ARG A 36 -5.32 -26.20 -42.57
N PRO A 37 -4.59 -25.51 -41.68
CA PRO A 37 -3.24 -25.13 -42.07
C PRO A 37 -2.16 -25.39 -40.99
N ALA A 38 -1.05 -25.92 -41.51
CA ALA A 38 0.37 -25.72 -41.19
C ALA A 38 0.89 -25.74 -39.73
N ARG A 39 1.86 -26.64 -39.50
CA ARG A 39 2.95 -26.47 -38.52
C ARG A 39 3.82 -25.26 -38.92
N PRO A 40 4.33 -24.45 -37.97
CA PRO A 40 5.59 -23.77 -38.16
C PRO A 40 6.71 -24.53 -37.47
N GLU A 41 7.71 -24.93 -38.26
CA GLU A 41 9.03 -25.35 -37.80
C GLU A 41 9.85 -24.14 -37.35
N SER A 42 10.71 -24.38 -36.37
CA SER A 42 11.98 -23.69 -36.09
C SER A 42 11.98 -22.19 -35.69
N GLY A 43 12.64 -21.92 -34.55
CA GLY A 43 13.64 -20.86 -34.50
C GLY A 43 13.26 -19.49 -33.93
N GLN A 44 13.55 -19.33 -32.64
CA GLN A 44 14.12 -18.13 -31.99
C GLN A 44 13.20 -16.94 -31.59
N HIS A 45 13.52 -16.45 -30.38
CA HIS A 45 13.08 -15.22 -29.70
C HIS A 45 11.72 -15.18 -29.00
N LEU A 46 11.59 -15.96 -27.93
CA LEU A 46 10.72 -15.58 -26.80
C LEU A 46 11.27 -14.30 -26.15
N SER A 47 10.55 -13.19 -26.28
CA SER A 47 10.96 -11.89 -25.71
C SER A 47 11.06 -11.97 -24.18
N SER A 48 12.00 -11.23 -23.59
CA SER A 48 12.25 -11.24 -22.14
C SER A 48 11.05 -10.82 -21.28
N HIS A 49 10.02 -10.24 -21.89
CA HIS A 49 8.75 -9.91 -21.26
C HIS A 49 7.84 -11.14 -21.06
N PHE A 50 7.84 -12.10 -22.01
CA PHE A 50 7.05 -13.32 -21.92
C PHE A 50 7.63 -14.32 -20.91
N THR A 51 8.96 -14.40 -20.82
CA THR A 51 9.64 -15.22 -19.81
C THR A 51 9.48 -14.68 -18.39
N ARG A 52 9.37 -13.34 -18.20
CA ARG A 52 9.05 -12.74 -16.89
C ARG A 52 7.60 -12.97 -16.46
N LEU A 53 6.65 -12.92 -17.40
CA LEU A 53 5.25 -13.24 -17.14
C LEU A 53 5.04 -14.73 -16.83
N LEU A 54 5.70 -15.63 -17.58
CA LEU A 54 5.68 -17.07 -17.29
C LEU A 54 6.43 -17.42 -16.01
N ALA A 55 7.56 -16.77 -15.70
CA ALA A 55 8.24 -16.96 -14.42
C ALA A 55 7.38 -16.48 -13.24
N GLY A 56 6.65 -15.36 -13.38
CA GLY A 56 5.68 -14.90 -12.38
C GLY A 56 4.51 -15.87 -12.19
N ALA A 57 3.99 -16.43 -13.28
CA ALA A 57 2.93 -17.44 -13.24
C ALA A 57 3.41 -18.80 -12.68
N SER A 58 4.65 -19.22 -12.99
CA SER A 58 5.27 -20.44 -12.44
C SER A 58 5.62 -20.27 -10.96
N PHE A 59 6.07 -19.09 -10.53
CA PHE A 59 6.29 -18.78 -9.12
C PHE A 59 4.97 -18.77 -8.35
N ALA A 60 3.94 -18.11 -8.88
CA ALA A 60 2.60 -18.14 -8.29
C ALA A 60 2.02 -19.57 -8.24
N ALA A 61 2.18 -20.36 -9.30
CA ALA A 61 1.72 -21.76 -9.32
C ALA A 61 2.49 -22.65 -8.34
N ALA A 62 3.81 -22.46 -8.21
CA ALA A 62 4.65 -23.17 -7.25
C ALA A 62 4.30 -22.78 -5.81
N PHE A 63 4.10 -21.48 -5.55
CA PHE A 63 3.61 -20.95 -4.27
C PHE A 63 2.23 -21.54 -3.92
N TRP A 64 1.27 -21.51 -4.85
CA TRP A 64 -0.07 -22.11 -4.64
C TRP A 64 -0.05 -23.63 -4.50
N LYS A 65 0.91 -24.32 -5.11
CA LYS A 65 1.08 -25.78 -4.96
C LYS A 65 1.71 -26.11 -3.62
N ARG A 66 2.73 -25.35 -3.20
CA ARG A 66 3.41 -25.52 -1.91
C ARG A 66 2.50 -25.14 -0.75
N SER A 67 1.81 -24.00 -0.82
CA SER A 67 0.77 -23.60 0.15
C SER A 67 -0.39 -24.61 0.22
N ARG A 68 -0.77 -25.24 -0.90
CA ARG A 68 -1.74 -26.37 -0.85
C ARG A 68 -1.19 -27.64 -0.20
N GLN A 69 0.11 -27.88 -0.30
CA GLN A 69 0.76 -29.02 0.34
C GLN A 69 0.94 -28.78 1.85
N THR A 70 1.38 -27.60 2.27
CA THR A 70 1.46 -27.21 3.68
C THR A 70 0.07 -27.21 4.33
N ALA A 71 -0.95 -26.70 3.64
CA ALA A 71 -2.34 -26.79 4.07
C ALA A 71 -2.82 -28.23 4.32
N ARG A 72 -2.41 -29.18 3.48
CA ARG A 72 -2.77 -30.59 3.62
C ARG A 72 -1.97 -31.29 4.72
N ALA A 73 -0.72 -30.89 4.93
CA ALA A 73 0.10 -31.38 6.03
C ALA A 73 -0.45 -30.88 7.38
N ALA A 74 -0.83 -29.60 7.47
CA ALA A 74 -1.44 -29.00 8.65
C ALA A 74 -2.76 -29.69 9.04
N LEU A 75 -3.62 -30.05 8.08
CA LEU A 75 -4.85 -30.82 8.31
C LEU A 75 -4.61 -32.24 8.88
N ARG A 76 -3.38 -32.75 8.82
CA ARG A 76 -2.98 -34.06 9.33
C ARG A 76 -2.03 -33.96 10.53
N ALA A 77 -1.70 -32.74 10.96
CA ALA A 77 -0.82 -32.55 12.10
C ALA A 77 -1.53 -33.04 13.36
N THR A 78 -1.09 -34.20 13.86
CA THR A 78 -1.55 -34.77 15.13
C THR A 78 -0.58 -34.47 16.26
N SER A 79 0.61 -33.97 15.95
CA SER A 79 1.66 -33.65 16.92
C SER A 79 2.02 -32.17 16.90
N LYS A 80 2.47 -31.68 18.06
CA LYS A 80 2.99 -30.31 18.21
C LYS A 80 4.17 -30.03 17.27
N ALA A 81 5.03 -31.02 17.01
CA ALA A 81 6.18 -30.85 16.12
C ALA A 81 5.74 -30.60 14.66
N ASP A 82 4.71 -31.32 14.19
CA ASP A 82 4.16 -31.13 12.85
C ASP A 82 3.46 -29.77 12.71
N ALA A 83 2.73 -29.36 13.76
CA ALA A 83 2.13 -28.04 13.85
C ALA A 83 3.20 -26.94 13.78
N LEU A 84 4.27 -27.04 14.57
CA LEU A 84 5.40 -26.10 14.57
C LEU A 84 6.08 -26.01 13.20
N ASN A 85 6.32 -27.14 12.53
CA ASN A 85 6.91 -27.13 11.21
C ASN A 85 5.99 -26.46 10.18
N SER A 86 4.69 -26.70 10.27
CA SER A 86 3.69 -26.10 9.36
C SER A 86 3.64 -24.58 9.50
N VAL A 87 3.56 -24.07 10.73
CA VAL A 87 3.45 -22.61 10.97
C VAL A 87 4.76 -21.86 10.72
N LYS A 88 5.91 -22.54 10.79
CA LYS A 88 7.21 -21.96 10.41
C LYS A 88 7.40 -21.82 8.90
N GLU A 89 6.70 -22.63 8.11
CA GLU A 89 6.71 -22.49 6.64
C GLU A 89 5.65 -21.49 6.14
N ASP A 90 4.53 -21.40 6.84
CA ASP A 90 3.41 -20.51 6.53
C ASP A 90 2.64 -20.22 7.83
N GLY A 91 2.81 -19.02 8.41
CA GLY A 91 2.15 -18.63 9.66
C GLY A 91 0.62 -18.73 9.60
N TYR A 92 0.01 -18.58 8.43
CA TYR A 92 -1.44 -18.73 8.24
C TYR A 92 -1.92 -20.18 8.35
N ALA A 93 -1.02 -21.17 8.37
CA ALA A 93 -1.37 -22.56 8.62
C ALA A 93 -2.09 -22.77 9.97
N LEU A 94 -1.91 -21.84 10.92
CA LEU A 94 -2.60 -21.82 12.22
C LEU A 94 -4.14 -21.84 12.09
N GLU A 95 -4.69 -21.32 10.99
CA GLU A 95 -6.13 -21.39 10.70
C GLU A 95 -6.68 -22.82 10.77
N LYS A 96 -5.91 -23.79 10.26
CA LYS A 96 -6.30 -25.20 10.10
C LYS A 96 -5.94 -26.04 11.31
N LEU A 97 -5.03 -25.57 12.15
CA LEU A 97 -4.52 -26.26 13.33
C LEU A 97 -5.37 -25.94 14.57
N LYS A 98 -6.67 -26.29 14.53
CA LYS A 98 -7.65 -25.92 15.57
C LYS A 98 -7.21 -26.29 16.99
N ASP A 99 -6.64 -27.48 17.16
CA ASP A 99 -6.21 -27.97 18.47
C ASP A 99 -4.97 -27.22 19.03
N PHE A 100 -4.25 -26.48 18.17
CA PHE A 100 -3.03 -25.75 18.54
C PHE A 100 -3.21 -24.22 18.58
N GLN A 101 -4.44 -23.72 18.39
CA GLN A 101 -4.73 -22.28 18.45
C GLN A 101 -4.54 -21.69 19.85
N SER A 102 -4.52 -22.53 20.89
CA SER A 102 -4.21 -22.17 22.27
C SER A 102 -2.79 -22.58 22.70
N ASP A 103 -2.01 -23.24 21.84
CA ASP A 103 -0.62 -23.61 22.19
C ASP A 103 0.29 -22.41 22.00
N LEU A 104 0.83 -21.90 23.11
CA LEU A 104 1.66 -20.70 23.14
C LEU A 104 2.86 -20.76 22.18
N GLU A 105 3.54 -21.90 22.08
CA GLU A 105 4.74 -22.02 21.24
C GLU A 105 4.37 -22.07 19.75
N VAL A 106 3.30 -22.80 19.41
CA VAL A 106 2.81 -22.86 18.03
C VAL A 106 2.33 -21.48 17.58
N VAL A 107 1.56 -20.77 18.41
CA VAL A 107 1.09 -19.43 18.08
C VAL A 107 2.25 -18.43 18.01
N LYS A 108 3.21 -18.45 18.94
CA LYS A 108 4.39 -17.57 18.86
C LYS A 108 5.19 -17.82 17.59
N ALA A 109 5.34 -19.08 17.16
CA ALA A 109 6.01 -19.40 15.91
C ALA A 109 5.22 -18.89 14.68
N ALA A 110 3.89 -19.03 14.69
CA ALA A 110 3.03 -18.55 13.61
C ALA A 110 3.06 -17.03 13.45
N VAL A 111 2.95 -16.27 14.55
CA VAL A 111 2.96 -14.80 14.51
C VAL A 111 4.34 -14.21 14.21
N ALA A 112 5.41 -14.95 14.50
CA ALA A 112 6.77 -14.56 14.16
C ALA A 112 7.04 -14.64 12.64
N ASP A 113 6.35 -15.54 11.92
CA ASP A 113 6.39 -15.59 10.46
C ASP A 113 5.40 -14.60 9.83
N SER A 114 4.17 -14.55 10.36
CA SER A 114 3.09 -13.72 9.83
C SER A 114 2.27 -13.12 10.97
N GLY A 115 2.48 -11.84 11.31
CA GLY A 115 1.79 -11.20 12.43
C GLY A 115 0.25 -11.30 12.41
N TYR A 116 -0.39 -11.22 11.23
CA TYR A 116 -1.84 -11.44 11.09
C TYR A 116 -2.32 -12.86 11.41
N ALA A 117 -1.44 -13.84 11.60
CA ALA A 117 -1.82 -15.16 12.09
C ALA A 117 -2.46 -15.10 13.50
N LEU A 118 -2.24 -14.01 14.25
CA LEU A 118 -2.88 -13.74 15.53
C LEU A 118 -4.42 -13.84 15.48
N GLN A 119 -5.03 -13.58 14.32
CA GLN A 119 -6.49 -13.70 14.15
C GLN A 119 -7.03 -15.10 14.44
N PHE A 120 -6.19 -16.14 14.26
CA PHE A 120 -6.54 -17.53 14.48
C PHE A 120 -6.16 -18.05 15.87
N ALA A 121 -5.46 -17.26 16.68
CA ALA A 121 -5.14 -17.65 18.05
C ALA A 121 -6.41 -17.68 18.91
N SER A 122 -6.36 -18.41 20.02
CA SER A 122 -7.45 -18.40 21.00
C SER A 122 -7.55 -17.03 21.69
N GLU A 123 -8.70 -16.74 22.29
CA GLU A 123 -8.94 -15.45 22.93
C GLU A 123 -7.95 -15.18 24.08
N GLU A 124 -7.54 -16.23 24.80
CA GLU A 124 -6.52 -16.15 25.85
C GLU A 124 -5.15 -15.70 25.30
N LEU A 125 -4.79 -16.18 24.10
CA LEU A 125 -3.52 -15.81 23.46
C LEU A 125 -3.60 -14.46 22.72
N LYS A 126 -4.78 -14.06 22.24
CA LYS A 126 -5.03 -12.69 21.77
C LYS A 126 -4.99 -11.67 22.90
N ASP A 127 -5.21 -12.11 24.14
CA ASP A 127 -5.03 -11.32 25.35
C ASP A 127 -3.62 -11.47 25.98
N ASN A 128 -2.74 -12.28 25.39
CA ASN A 128 -1.37 -12.42 25.85
C ASN A 128 -0.46 -11.33 25.26
N ALA A 129 0.04 -10.44 26.13
CA ALA A 129 0.85 -9.30 25.70
C ALA A 129 2.15 -9.70 24.97
N GLU A 130 2.80 -10.82 25.32
CA GLU A 130 4.01 -11.26 24.63
C GLU A 130 3.72 -11.71 23.20
N VAL A 131 2.64 -12.47 23.02
CA VAL A 131 2.21 -12.97 21.70
C VAL A 131 1.81 -11.79 20.82
N VAL A 132 1.02 -10.86 21.35
CA VAL A 132 0.59 -9.67 20.62
C VAL A 132 1.76 -8.77 20.26
N LYS A 133 2.72 -8.54 21.18
CA LYS A 133 3.93 -7.76 20.87
C LYS A 133 4.78 -8.44 19.79
N ALA A 134 4.89 -9.77 19.80
CA ALA A 134 5.58 -10.50 18.74
C ALA A 134 4.89 -10.34 17.37
N ALA A 135 3.55 -10.42 17.34
CA ALA A 135 2.76 -10.20 16.13
C ALA A 135 2.92 -8.76 15.59
N ILE A 136 2.88 -7.76 16.47
CA ILE A 136 3.05 -6.34 16.16
C ILE A 136 4.45 -6.05 15.62
N PHE A 137 5.47 -6.71 16.17
CA PHE A 137 6.84 -6.52 15.74
C PHE A 137 7.01 -6.85 14.25
N GLU A 138 6.37 -7.94 13.80
CA GLU A 138 6.34 -8.35 12.40
C GLU A 138 5.41 -7.47 11.56
N GLN A 139 4.14 -7.38 11.96
CA GLN A 139 3.11 -6.60 11.26
C GLN A 139 2.36 -5.71 12.26
N PRO A 140 2.65 -4.39 12.34
CA PRO A 140 2.10 -3.51 13.36
C PRO A 140 0.58 -3.47 13.43
N GLN A 141 -0.07 -3.61 12.28
CA GLN A 141 -1.53 -3.60 12.16
C GLN A 141 -2.21 -4.88 12.68
N SER A 142 -1.45 -5.94 13.01
CA SER A 142 -1.96 -7.13 13.71
C SER A 142 -2.58 -6.80 15.08
N LEU A 143 -2.31 -5.60 15.62
CA LEU A 143 -3.02 -5.03 16.77
C LEU A 143 -4.55 -5.16 16.65
N GLU A 144 -5.11 -5.16 15.44
CA GLU A 144 -6.55 -5.33 15.20
C GLU A 144 -7.13 -6.63 15.77
N HIS A 145 -6.30 -7.67 15.86
CA HIS A 145 -6.69 -8.99 16.36
C HIS A 145 -6.40 -9.19 17.84
N ALA A 146 -5.75 -8.22 18.50
CA ALA A 146 -5.54 -8.26 19.93
C ALA A 146 -6.85 -8.05 20.69
N SER A 147 -6.89 -8.53 21.93
CA SER A 147 -8.02 -8.31 22.83
C SER A 147 -8.34 -6.82 23.00
N ALA A 148 -9.58 -6.49 23.36
CA ALA A 148 -9.95 -5.11 23.66
C ALA A 148 -9.09 -4.51 24.79
N ARG A 149 -8.69 -5.33 25.77
CA ARG A 149 -7.80 -4.94 26.86
C ARG A 149 -6.43 -4.49 26.34
N LEU A 150 -5.81 -5.28 25.45
CA LEU A 150 -4.49 -4.95 24.89
C LEU A 150 -4.54 -3.83 23.84
N ARG A 151 -5.67 -3.66 23.14
CA ARG A 151 -5.92 -2.46 22.31
C ARG A 151 -6.12 -1.19 23.14
N GLY A 152 -6.43 -1.33 24.42
CA GLY A 152 -6.42 -0.25 25.42
C GLY A 152 -5.13 -0.14 26.23
N ASP A 153 -4.14 -1.00 25.98
CA ASP A 153 -2.86 -0.95 26.68
C ASP A 153 -1.92 0.04 25.98
N THR A 154 -1.53 1.08 26.71
CA THR A 154 -0.69 2.17 26.19
C THR A 154 0.62 1.67 25.61
N GLU A 155 1.27 0.69 26.24
CA GLU A 155 2.59 0.20 25.82
C GLU A 155 2.48 -0.63 24.54
N VAL A 156 1.49 -1.52 24.47
CA VAL A 156 1.22 -2.32 23.27
C VAL A 156 0.86 -1.43 22.08
N VAL A 157 -0.03 -0.46 22.27
CA VAL A 157 -0.42 0.47 21.20
C VAL A 157 0.75 1.36 20.78
N ARG A 158 1.54 1.87 21.73
CA ARG A 158 2.74 2.67 21.43
C ARG A 158 3.73 1.91 20.56
N LEU A 159 3.97 0.63 20.84
CA LEU A 159 4.84 -0.22 20.02
C LEU A 159 4.34 -0.34 18.57
N ALA A 160 3.04 -0.50 18.38
CA ALA A 160 2.45 -0.58 17.04
C ALA A 160 2.54 0.75 16.29
N VAL A 161 2.12 1.84 16.93
CA VAL A 161 2.08 3.20 16.35
C VAL A 161 3.48 3.71 16.02
N ALA A 162 4.49 3.39 16.84
CA ALA A 162 5.88 3.75 16.56
C ALA A 162 6.38 3.18 15.22
N LYS A 163 5.92 1.98 14.84
CA LYS A 163 6.28 1.33 13.58
C LYS A 163 5.38 1.75 12.41
N ASP A 164 4.08 1.90 12.64
CA ASP A 164 3.11 2.31 11.64
C ASP A 164 2.04 3.22 12.24
N GLY A 165 2.03 4.50 11.85
CA GLY A 165 1.09 5.49 12.37
C GLY A 165 -0.38 5.11 12.15
N TYR A 166 -0.70 4.35 11.10
CA TYR A 166 -2.05 3.85 10.85
C TYR A 166 -2.52 2.81 11.87
N ALA A 167 -1.64 2.21 12.67
CA ALA A 167 -2.04 1.28 13.73
C ALA A 167 -2.95 1.93 14.79
N LEU A 168 -2.95 3.27 14.89
CA LEU A 168 -3.86 4.04 15.75
C LEU A 168 -5.35 3.69 15.54
N ARG A 169 -5.72 3.28 14.31
CA ARG A 169 -7.10 2.87 13.98
C ARG A 169 -7.64 1.72 14.83
N TYR A 170 -6.74 0.92 15.40
CA TYR A 170 -7.09 -0.26 16.19
C TYR A 170 -6.96 -0.01 17.70
N ALA A 171 -6.39 1.11 18.10
CA ALA A 171 -6.34 1.50 19.51
C ALA A 171 -7.76 1.71 20.07
N SER A 172 -7.89 1.58 21.38
CA SER A 172 -9.14 1.93 22.08
C SER A 172 -9.46 3.43 21.88
N PRO A 173 -10.74 3.83 21.98
CA PRO A 173 -11.13 5.25 21.86
C PRO A 173 -10.36 6.17 22.80
N ALA A 174 -10.08 5.72 24.04
CA ALA A 174 -9.29 6.49 25.01
C ALA A 174 -7.87 6.78 24.51
N LEU A 175 -7.22 5.82 23.82
CA LEU A 175 -5.88 6.00 23.26
C LEU A 175 -5.87 6.73 21.91
N GLN A 176 -7.01 6.84 21.23
CA GLN A 176 -7.17 7.73 20.07
C GLN A 176 -7.31 9.21 20.47
N GLU A 177 -7.52 9.47 21.76
CA GLU A 177 -7.51 10.79 22.39
C GLU A 177 -6.20 11.08 23.14
N ASP A 178 -5.36 10.06 23.36
CA ASP A 178 -4.07 10.21 24.03
C ASP A 178 -3.13 11.03 23.16
N LEU A 179 -2.76 12.22 23.66
CA LEU A 179 -1.95 13.16 22.89
C LEU A 179 -0.58 12.56 22.53
N ASP A 180 0.08 11.82 23.40
CA ASP A 180 1.41 11.28 23.11
C ASP A 180 1.35 10.25 21.96
N ILE A 181 0.35 9.37 21.99
CA ILE A 181 0.13 8.37 20.94
C ILE A 181 -0.28 9.06 19.63
N VAL A 182 -1.20 10.03 19.69
CA VAL A 182 -1.66 10.79 18.52
C VAL A 182 -0.49 11.55 17.87
N HIS A 183 0.33 12.25 18.66
CA HIS A 183 1.52 12.93 18.16
C HIS A 183 2.48 11.96 17.47
N MET A 184 2.71 10.79 18.06
CA MET A 184 3.56 9.76 17.48
C MET A 184 3.01 9.26 16.12
N ALA A 185 1.70 8.99 16.05
CA ALA A 185 1.05 8.55 14.83
C ALA A 185 1.16 9.59 13.70
N LEU A 186 0.86 10.85 14.00
CA LEU A 186 0.88 11.95 13.04
C LEU A 186 2.30 12.31 12.57
N ALA A 187 3.30 12.19 13.46
CA ALA A 187 4.69 12.39 13.11
C ALA A 187 5.21 11.37 12.09
N GLN A 188 4.70 10.13 12.16
CA GLN A 188 5.00 9.08 11.18
C GLN A 188 4.22 9.28 9.88
N GLN A 189 2.90 9.47 9.97
CA GLN A 189 2.00 9.53 8.83
C GLN A 189 0.87 10.53 9.08
N GLY A 190 0.89 11.67 8.37
CA GLY A 190 -0.11 12.72 8.57
C GLY A 190 -1.56 12.27 8.31
N TYR A 191 -1.77 11.31 7.41
CA TYR A 191 -3.12 10.75 7.17
C TYR A 191 -3.67 9.90 8.31
N ALA A 192 -2.85 9.53 9.32
CA ALA A 192 -3.34 8.90 10.53
C ALA A 192 -4.34 9.79 11.29
N LEU A 193 -4.40 11.09 10.95
CA LEU A 193 -5.44 12.02 11.42
C LEU A 193 -6.86 11.47 11.23
N THR A 194 -7.13 10.63 10.23
CA THR A 194 -8.46 10.00 10.05
C THR A 194 -8.90 9.12 11.22
N TYR A 195 -7.97 8.63 12.04
CA TYR A 195 -8.22 7.73 13.17
C TYR A 195 -8.11 8.43 14.53
N VAL A 196 -7.73 9.70 14.52
CA VAL A 196 -7.70 10.54 15.72
C VAL A 196 -9.14 10.87 16.11
N ALA A 197 -9.40 10.93 17.42
CA ALA A 197 -10.71 11.27 17.94
C ALA A 197 -11.23 12.61 17.37
N GLU A 198 -12.53 12.68 17.13
CA GLU A 198 -13.15 13.83 16.45
C GLU A 198 -12.85 15.18 17.13
N LYS A 199 -12.85 15.20 18.47
CA LYS A 199 -12.50 16.39 19.25
C LYS A 199 -11.11 16.92 18.92
N LEU A 200 -10.12 16.03 18.77
CA LEU A 200 -8.75 16.42 18.42
C LEU A 200 -8.58 16.76 16.94
N ARG A 201 -9.46 16.26 16.06
CA ARG A 201 -9.50 16.70 14.64
C ARG A 201 -10.03 18.13 14.47
N ALA A 202 -10.60 18.72 15.52
CA ALA A 202 -10.96 20.13 15.60
C ALA A 202 -9.88 20.99 16.27
N ASP A 203 -8.79 20.39 16.78
CA ASP A 203 -7.69 21.11 17.38
C ASP A 203 -6.72 21.60 16.28
N PRO A 204 -6.50 22.93 16.16
CA PRO A 204 -5.61 23.49 15.14
C PRO A 204 -4.18 22.95 15.20
N ASP A 205 -3.62 22.72 16.39
CA ASP A 205 -2.22 22.33 16.54
C ASP A 205 -2.00 20.87 16.16
N ILE A 206 -2.95 20.00 16.53
CA ILE A 206 -2.96 18.59 16.11
C ILE A 206 -3.12 18.47 14.60
N VAL A 207 -4.05 19.24 14.01
CA VAL A 207 -4.23 19.23 12.54
C VAL A 207 -2.98 19.78 11.84
N LYS A 208 -2.39 20.89 12.32
CA LYS A 208 -1.14 21.42 11.74
C LYS A 208 -0.02 20.39 11.77
N LEU A 209 0.13 19.61 12.84
CA LEU A 209 1.11 18.53 12.91
C LEU A 209 0.91 17.50 11.79
N ALA A 210 -0.33 17.08 11.54
CA ALA A 210 -0.66 16.17 10.44
C ALA A 210 -0.32 16.78 9.06
N LEU A 211 -0.65 18.05 8.86
CA LEU A 211 -0.44 18.77 7.61
C LEU A 211 1.03 18.99 7.28
N GLN A 212 1.91 19.06 8.28
CA GLN A 212 3.37 19.12 8.06
C GLN A 212 3.88 17.91 7.28
N LYS A 213 3.29 16.72 7.50
CA LYS A 213 3.67 15.48 6.82
C LYS A 213 2.85 15.19 5.59
N SER A 214 1.55 15.50 5.63
CA SER A 214 0.62 15.21 4.53
C SER A 214 -0.39 16.34 4.44
N PRO A 215 -0.14 17.40 3.64
CA PRO A 215 -1.02 18.56 3.57
C PRO A 215 -2.45 18.23 3.13
N ARG A 216 -2.65 17.14 2.38
CA ARG A 216 -3.99 16.66 2.01
C ARG A 216 -4.74 15.96 3.14
N ALA A 217 -4.09 15.70 4.28
CA ALA A 217 -4.77 15.23 5.49
C ALA A 217 -5.79 16.26 6.01
N LEU A 218 -5.76 17.50 5.49
CA LEU A 218 -6.82 18.50 5.65
C LEU A 218 -8.22 17.91 5.42
N ALA A 219 -8.35 16.92 4.53
CA ALA A 219 -9.59 16.17 4.29
C ALA A 219 -10.26 15.62 5.56
N TYR A 220 -9.46 15.29 6.58
CA TYR A 220 -9.89 14.64 7.81
C TYR A 220 -10.07 15.60 8.98
N ALA A 221 -9.67 16.86 8.82
CA ALA A 221 -9.88 17.91 9.82
C ALA A 221 -11.38 18.24 9.96
N ALA A 222 -11.74 18.80 11.11
CA ALA A 222 -13.08 19.31 11.34
C ALA A 222 -13.51 20.31 10.25
N THR A 223 -14.81 20.35 9.95
CA THR A 223 -15.38 21.26 8.94
C THR A 223 -15.02 22.72 9.22
N SER A 224 -14.99 23.13 10.49
CA SER A 224 -14.56 24.47 10.92
C SER A 224 -13.13 24.78 10.48
N LEU A 225 -12.18 23.85 10.67
CA LEU A 225 -10.79 24.03 10.26
C LEU A 225 -10.59 23.94 8.75
N ARG A 226 -11.46 23.25 8.02
CA ARG A 226 -11.46 23.26 6.55
C ARG A 226 -12.02 24.57 5.98
N ALA A 227 -12.77 25.32 6.77
CA ALA A 227 -13.23 26.68 6.47
C ALA A 227 -12.33 27.77 7.06
N ASP A 228 -11.32 27.39 7.85
CA ASP A 228 -10.37 28.30 8.44
C ASP A 228 -9.30 28.71 7.42
N LYS A 229 -9.22 30.01 7.15
CA LYS A 229 -8.34 30.55 6.10
C LYS A 229 -6.86 30.28 6.39
N ASP A 230 -6.42 30.39 7.64
CA ASP A 230 -5.03 30.18 8.03
C ASP A 230 -4.62 28.71 7.91
N MET A 231 -5.50 27.80 8.33
CA MET A 231 -5.30 26.36 8.22
C MET A 231 -5.21 25.91 6.76
N VAL A 232 -6.13 26.39 5.92
CA VAL A 232 -6.12 26.08 4.48
C VAL A 232 -4.88 26.67 3.83
N THR A 233 -4.52 27.92 4.14
CA THR A 233 -3.28 28.57 3.68
C THR A 233 -2.07 27.70 4.00
N PHE A 234 -1.94 27.28 5.26
CA PHE A 234 -0.84 26.42 5.72
C PHE A 234 -0.71 25.11 4.91
N ALA A 235 -1.84 24.52 4.52
CA ALA A 235 -1.88 23.32 3.70
C ALA A 235 -1.53 23.59 2.23
N VAL A 236 -2.12 24.61 1.61
CA VAL A 236 -1.95 24.90 0.17
C VAL A 236 -0.55 25.40 -0.17
N GLU A 237 0.11 26.10 0.76
CA GLU A 237 1.53 26.50 0.60
C GLU A 237 2.45 25.28 0.42
N ARG A 238 2.09 24.14 1.01
CA ARG A 238 2.88 22.89 0.95
C ARG A 238 2.44 21.99 -0.19
N ASP A 239 1.14 21.92 -0.45
CA ASP A 239 0.57 21.20 -1.60
C ASP A 239 -0.72 21.89 -2.07
N GLY A 240 -0.67 22.57 -3.22
CA GLY A 240 -1.82 23.30 -3.77
C GLY A 240 -3.02 22.40 -4.03
N ILE A 241 -2.83 21.08 -4.18
CA ILE A 241 -3.94 20.12 -4.31
C ILE A 241 -4.76 20.01 -3.01
N ALA A 242 -4.22 20.44 -1.85
CA ALA A 242 -4.96 20.50 -0.60
C ALA A 242 -6.20 21.41 -0.69
N LEU A 243 -6.24 22.37 -1.63
CA LEU A 243 -7.40 23.21 -1.91
C LEU A 243 -8.70 22.41 -2.10
N ARG A 244 -8.60 21.21 -2.68
CA ARG A 244 -9.76 20.31 -2.89
C ARG A 244 -10.51 19.94 -1.62
N HIS A 245 -9.86 20.09 -0.46
CA HIS A 245 -10.41 19.74 0.85
C HIS A 245 -10.86 20.97 1.66
N ALA A 246 -10.59 22.19 1.17
CA ALA A 246 -11.11 23.41 1.77
C ALA A 246 -12.65 23.51 1.65
N SER A 247 -13.25 24.41 2.40
CA SER A 247 -14.66 24.76 2.25
C SER A 247 -14.95 25.36 0.87
N ALA A 248 -16.21 25.29 0.43
CA ALA A 248 -16.63 25.89 -0.84
C ALA A 248 -16.32 27.39 -0.90
N ASP A 249 -16.48 28.10 0.22
CA ASP A 249 -16.17 29.53 0.33
C ASP A 249 -14.68 29.80 0.07
N LEU A 250 -13.78 28.98 0.62
CA LEU A 250 -12.34 29.12 0.38
C LEU A 250 -11.88 28.60 -0.98
N GLN A 251 -12.66 27.72 -1.61
CA GLN A 251 -12.49 27.36 -3.02
C GLN A 251 -12.95 28.48 -3.97
N ASP A 252 -13.73 29.44 -3.49
CA ASP A 252 -14.12 30.67 -4.20
C ASP A 252 -13.34 31.92 -3.73
N ASP A 253 -12.42 31.77 -2.76
CA ASP A 253 -11.53 32.85 -2.30
C ASP A 253 -10.38 33.06 -3.32
N PRO A 254 -10.32 34.22 -4.00
CA PRO A 254 -9.30 34.48 -5.02
C PRO A 254 -7.87 34.41 -4.49
N GLU A 255 -7.62 34.81 -3.24
CA GLU A 255 -6.28 34.84 -2.65
C GLU A 255 -5.76 33.42 -2.40
N ILE A 256 -6.61 32.57 -1.82
CA ILE A 256 -6.28 31.17 -1.52
C ILE A 256 -6.12 30.37 -2.81
N VAL A 257 -7.03 30.54 -3.77
CA VAL A 257 -6.94 29.86 -5.06
C VAL A 257 -5.70 30.30 -5.83
N LYS A 258 -5.39 31.60 -5.86
CA LYS A 258 -4.17 32.10 -6.51
C LYS A 258 -2.91 31.51 -5.87
N LEU A 259 -2.87 31.40 -4.55
CA LEU A 259 -1.77 30.76 -3.81
C LEU A 259 -1.63 29.27 -4.20
N ALA A 260 -2.73 28.52 -4.17
CA ALA A 260 -2.74 27.10 -4.54
C ALA A 260 -2.30 26.88 -5.99
N VAL A 261 -2.77 27.69 -6.93
CA VAL A 261 -2.47 27.59 -8.37
C VAL A 261 -1.02 28.01 -8.67
N ALA A 262 -0.50 28.97 -7.93
CA ALA A 262 0.92 29.35 -8.01
C ALA A 262 1.83 28.21 -7.52
N GLN A 263 1.39 27.45 -6.50
CA GLN A 263 2.09 26.28 -5.97
C GLN A 263 2.01 25.08 -6.93
N ASN A 264 0.80 24.73 -7.37
CA ASN A 264 0.53 23.65 -8.32
C ASN A 264 -0.64 24.06 -9.24
N GLY A 265 -0.36 24.23 -10.54
CA GLY A 265 -1.35 24.71 -11.49
C GLY A 265 -2.56 23.79 -11.65
N ALA A 266 -2.44 22.49 -11.37
CA ALA A 266 -3.57 21.56 -11.39
C ALA A 266 -4.59 21.81 -10.27
N SER A 267 -4.25 22.63 -9.26
CA SER A 267 -5.21 23.01 -8.21
C SER A 267 -6.35 23.89 -8.71
N LEU A 268 -6.22 24.51 -9.89
CA LEU A 268 -7.29 25.31 -10.50
C LEU A 268 -8.56 24.49 -10.72
N ASP A 269 -8.45 23.18 -10.93
CA ASP A 269 -9.58 22.26 -11.08
C ASP A 269 -10.48 22.21 -9.82
N TYR A 270 -9.95 22.60 -8.66
CA TYR A 270 -10.67 22.63 -7.38
C TYR A 270 -11.20 24.01 -6.99
N ALA A 271 -10.93 25.04 -7.78
CA ALA A 271 -11.53 26.34 -7.57
C ALA A 271 -13.02 26.33 -7.97
N SER A 272 -13.75 27.39 -7.62
CA SER A 272 -15.10 27.59 -8.13
C SER A 272 -15.15 27.75 -9.65
N GLU A 273 -16.30 27.47 -10.26
CA GLU A 273 -16.50 27.67 -11.71
C GLU A 273 -16.32 29.14 -12.15
N ARG A 274 -16.53 30.08 -11.24
CA ARG A 274 -16.27 31.51 -11.47
C ARG A 274 -14.76 31.75 -11.62
N LEU A 275 -13.97 31.32 -10.62
CA LEU A 275 -12.52 31.51 -10.61
C LEU A 275 -11.80 30.72 -11.70
N LYS A 276 -12.27 29.53 -12.05
CA LYS A 276 -11.73 28.75 -13.19
C LYS A 276 -11.76 29.50 -14.52
N LYS A 277 -12.68 30.45 -14.70
CA LYS A 277 -12.84 31.20 -15.95
C LYS A 277 -11.93 32.43 -16.02
N GLU A 278 -11.41 32.90 -14.89
CA GLU A 278 -10.56 34.09 -14.81
C GLU A 278 -9.26 33.88 -15.60
N SER A 279 -8.95 34.85 -16.47
CA SER A 279 -7.77 34.80 -17.33
C SER A 279 -6.47 34.75 -16.53
N GLU A 280 -6.37 35.56 -15.47
CA GLU A 280 -5.19 35.62 -14.62
C GLU A 280 -4.87 34.25 -14.00
N LEU A 281 -5.86 33.56 -13.44
CA LEU A 281 -5.68 32.26 -12.80
C LEU A 281 -5.31 31.16 -13.81
N LYS A 282 -5.88 31.19 -15.02
CA LYS A 282 -5.47 30.31 -16.12
C LYS A 282 -4.01 30.52 -16.48
N ASP A 283 -3.58 31.77 -16.64
CA ASP A 283 -2.21 32.12 -16.97
C ASP A 283 -1.22 31.67 -15.88
N ILE A 284 -1.59 31.80 -14.61
CA ILE A 284 -0.78 31.29 -13.49
C ILE A 284 -0.74 29.75 -13.54
N SER A 285 -1.89 29.09 -13.70
CA SER A 285 -1.98 27.63 -13.78
C SER A 285 -1.10 27.07 -14.88
N GLU A 286 -1.22 27.60 -16.10
CA GLU A 286 -0.43 27.16 -17.23
C GLU A 286 1.07 27.41 -17.02
N ARG A 287 1.45 28.57 -16.46
CA ARG A 287 2.85 28.85 -16.12
C ARG A 287 3.39 27.88 -15.09
N SER A 288 2.62 27.53 -14.07
CA SER A 288 2.97 26.54 -13.04
C SER A 288 3.11 25.14 -13.63
N LEU A 289 2.14 24.69 -14.45
CA LEU A 289 2.20 23.40 -15.15
C LEU A 289 3.39 23.33 -16.11
N ARG A 290 3.64 24.36 -16.92
CA ARG A 290 4.81 24.43 -17.82
C ARG A 290 6.12 24.32 -17.04
N ARG A 291 6.25 25.01 -15.90
CA ARG A 291 7.43 24.90 -15.02
C ARG A 291 7.61 23.46 -14.52
N PHE A 292 6.53 22.80 -14.11
CA PHE A 292 6.56 21.40 -13.69
C PHE A 292 7.01 20.47 -14.83
N TYR A 293 6.36 20.53 -16.00
CA TYR A 293 6.72 19.69 -17.15
C TYR A 293 8.14 19.94 -17.66
N ARG A 294 8.63 21.18 -17.63
CA ARG A 294 10.04 21.49 -17.95
C ARG A 294 11.01 20.83 -16.98
N LYS A 295 10.75 20.92 -15.67
CA LYS A 295 11.58 20.25 -14.65
C LYS A 295 11.53 18.73 -14.81
N ALA A 296 10.36 18.15 -15.04
CA ALA A 296 10.20 16.72 -15.28
C ALA A 296 10.96 16.27 -16.54
N SER A 297 10.82 17.00 -17.66
CA SER A 297 11.54 16.74 -18.90
C SER A 297 13.07 16.82 -18.72
N PHE A 298 13.56 17.82 -17.99
CA PHE A 298 14.98 17.94 -17.66
C PHE A 298 15.48 16.75 -16.81
N PHE A 299 14.70 16.35 -15.81
CA PHE A 299 15.01 15.19 -14.96
C PHE A 299 15.08 13.90 -15.78
N PHE A 300 14.13 13.65 -16.68
CA PHE A 300 14.16 12.48 -17.57
C PHE A 300 15.38 12.49 -18.51
N LYS A 301 15.81 13.66 -19.01
CA LYS A 301 17.05 13.79 -19.78
C LYS A 301 18.29 13.46 -18.94
N LEU A 302 18.34 13.93 -17.70
CA LEU A 302 19.46 13.67 -16.78
C LEU A 302 19.54 12.18 -16.40
N LEU A 303 18.40 11.55 -16.13
CA LEU A 303 18.31 10.12 -15.86
C LEU A 303 18.80 9.28 -17.05
N ALA A 304 18.38 9.64 -18.27
CA ALA A 304 18.83 8.98 -19.49
C ALA A 304 20.34 9.12 -19.70
N LEU A 305 20.91 10.31 -19.45
CA LEU A 305 22.35 10.55 -19.50
C LEU A 305 23.10 9.71 -18.46
N GLY A 306 22.60 9.63 -17.23
CA GLY A 306 23.17 8.78 -16.18
C GLY A 306 23.19 7.30 -16.55
N GLN A 307 22.10 6.79 -17.14
CA GLN A 307 22.04 5.41 -17.65
C GLN A 307 23.03 5.17 -18.80
N LEU A 308 23.23 6.15 -19.68
CA LEU A 308 24.20 6.07 -20.78
C LEU A 308 25.65 6.01 -20.27
N LEU A 309 26.00 6.87 -19.31
CA LEU A 309 27.32 6.88 -18.68
C LEU A 309 27.61 5.57 -17.93
N LEU A 310 26.61 5.02 -17.21
CA LEU A 310 26.75 3.73 -16.54
C LEU A 310 26.99 2.59 -17.53
N ARG A 311 26.25 2.56 -18.65
CA ARG A 311 26.46 1.58 -19.74
C ARG A 311 27.85 1.73 -20.38
N GLY A 312 28.29 2.95 -20.64
CA GLY A 312 29.64 3.23 -21.16
C GLY A 312 30.74 2.72 -20.22
N ARG A 313 30.61 2.98 -18.92
CA ARG A 313 31.56 2.50 -17.89
C ARG A 313 31.60 0.97 -17.82
N ILE A 314 30.45 0.29 -17.93
CA ILE A 314 30.38 -1.18 -17.98
C ILE A 314 31.06 -1.71 -19.26
N ALA A 315 30.82 -1.07 -20.41
CA ALA A 315 31.43 -1.44 -21.68
C ALA A 315 32.96 -1.29 -21.65
N LEU A 316 33.47 -0.15 -21.16
CA LEU A 316 34.90 0.10 -20.94
C LEU A 316 35.51 -0.94 -19.98
N SER A 317 34.83 -1.26 -18.88
CA SER A 317 35.29 -2.26 -17.92
C SER A 317 35.32 -3.69 -18.49
N ARG A 318 34.48 -4.00 -19.49
CA ARG A 318 34.49 -5.28 -20.21
C ARG A 318 35.58 -5.31 -21.28
N ALA A 319 35.72 -4.22 -22.05
CA ALA A 319 36.77 -4.06 -23.06
C ALA A 319 38.17 -4.13 -22.42
N TRP A 320 38.37 -3.47 -21.28
CA TRP A 320 39.63 -3.52 -20.54
C TRP A 320 39.96 -4.93 -20.03
N ARG A 321 38.96 -5.67 -19.52
CA ARG A 321 39.12 -7.08 -19.14
C ARG A 321 39.45 -7.99 -20.32
N PHE A 322 38.90 -7.70 -21.50
CA PHE A 322 39.19 -8.45 -22.72
C PHE A 322 40.60 -8.17 -23.23
N LEU A 323 41.04 -6.92 -23.25
CA LEU A 323 42.40 -6.53 -23.65
C LEU A 323 43.48 -7.07 -22.70
N ARG A 324 43.17 -7.25 -21.41
CA ARG A 324 44.06 -7.90 -20.44
C ARG A 324 44.14 -9.42 -20.60
N ARG A 325 43.23 -10.03 -21.36
CA ARG A 325 43.28 -11.44 -21.78
C ARG A 325 43.89 -11.53 -23.18
N LYS A 326 45.16 -11.12 -23.36
CA LYS A 326 45.90 -11.61 -24.52
C LYS A 326 46.30 -13.07 -24.29
N PRO A 327 46.23 -13.93 -25.33
CA PRO A 327 46.68 -15.31 -25.22
C PRO A 327 48.19 -15.33 -24.98
N LYS A 328 48.66 -16.23 -24.10
CA LYS A 328 50.05 -16.70 -24.14
C LYS A 328 50.23 -17.32 -25.53
N GLU A 329 51.02 -16.68 -26.38
CA GLU A 329 51.56 -17.34 -27.58
C GLU A 329 52.35 -18.57 -27.10
N SER A 330 51.96 -19.71 -27.64
CA SER A 330 52.62 -21.01 -27.46
C SER A 330 53.95 -21.02 -28.23
N GLU A 331 55.05 -21.24 -27.51
CA GLU A 331 56.21 -21.98 -28.03
C GLU A 331 55.83 -23.44 -28.29
#